data_AF-A0A2T4WKQ9-F1
#
_entry.id   AF-A0A2T4WKQ9-F1
#
_cell.length_a   1.000
_cell.length_b   1.000
_cell.length_c   1.000
_cell.angle_alpha   90.00
_cell.angle_beta   90.00
_cell.angle_gamma   90.00
#
_symmetry.space_group_name_H-M   'P 1'
#
loop_
_entity.id
_entity.type
_entity.pdbx_description
1 polymer ?
#
loop_
_entity_poly.entity_id
_entity_poly.type
_entity_poly.pdbx_seq_one_letter_code
_entity_poly.pdbx_strand_id
1 'polypeptide(L)'
;MNDNGRRQFIAKFGILSLSALSATTLLQACANGEAPAETKSSPSPKPAPAAAEEVAENIDCSTYNENLSPTDLKTRESLGYIEQSETADQNCSNCRFYNPAKFKGDCGACQLFANGAVASGAWCKTWAVKEG
;
A
#
# COMPACT_ATOMS: atom_id res chain seq x y z
N MET A 1 -5.84 -1.69 12.94
CA MET A 1 -4.40 -1.82 13.20
C MET A 1 -3.76 -0.47 12.95
N ASN A 2 -3.25 0.18 14.00
CA ASN A 2 -2.61 1.49 13.95
C ASN A 2 -1.08 1.31 14.05
N ASP A 3 -0.31 1.97 13.20
CA ASP A 3 1.16 1.97 13.14
C ASP A 3 1.86 2.69 14.33
N ASN A 4 1.13 2.95 15.41
CA ASN A 4 1.65 3.64 16.60
C ASN A 4 2.30 2.67 17.61
N GLY A 5 2.11 1.35 17.46
CA GLY A 5 2.70 0.35 18.35
C GLY A 5 4.19 0.11 18.10
N ARG A 6 4.62 0.04 16.83
CA ARG A 6 6.00 -0.39 16.48
C ARG A 6 7.09 0.57 16.98
N ARG A 7 6.84 1.88 16.98
CA ARG A 7 7.84 2.89 17.38
C ARG A 7 8.03 2.98 18.90
N GLN A 8 7.00 2.66 19.67
CA GLN A 8 7.03 2.69 21.14
C GLN A 8 7.79 1.51 21.75
N PHE A 9 7.88 0.37 21.05
CA PHE A 9 8.69 -0.77 21.47
C PHE A 9 10.20 -0.52 21.33
N ILE A 10 10.62 0.22 20.30
CA ILE A 10 12.05 0.50 20.06
C ILE A 10 12.59 1.53 21.07
N ALA A 11 11.74 2.42 21.57
CA ALA A 11 12.13 3.43 22.56
C ALA A 11 12.39 2.86 23.98
N LYS A 12 11.94 1.64 24.28
CA LYS A 12 11.95 1.09 25.65
C LYS A 12 13.15 0.19 25.99
N PHE A 13 14.06 -0.07 25.05
CA PHE A 13 15.22 -0.95 25.29
C PHE A 13 16.57 -0.22 25.39
N GLY A 14 16.55 1.11 25.48
CA GLY A 14 17.77 1.93 25.40
C GLY A 14 18.31 2.46 26.73
N ILE A 15 18.25 1.74 27.86
CA ILE A 15 18.97 2.15 29.09
C ILE A 15 19.32 0.91 29.94
N LEU A 16 20.63 0.69 30.15
CA LEU A 16 21.36 -0.08 31.20
C LEU A 16 22.66 -0.61 30.55
N SER A 17 23.85 -0.07 30.81
CA SER A 17 24.65 -0.38 32.01
C SER A 17 25.92 0.50 32.06
N LEU A 18 26.24 1.06 33.23
CA LEU A 18 27.51 1.74 33.55
C LEU A 18 28.50 0.76 34.22
N SER A 19 29.79 1.13 34.19
CA SER A 19 30.98 0.58 34.90
C SER A 19 31.65 -0.66 34.27
N ALA A 20 32.97 -0.81 34.16
CA ALA A 20 34.15 -0.07 34.63
C ALA A 20 35.41 -0.47 33.83
N LEU A 21 36.49 0.30 34.01
CA LEU A 21 37.84 0.20 33.42
C LEU A 21 38.44 -1.21 33.39
N SER A 22 39.04 -1.63 32.25
CA SER A 22 40.23 -2.50 32.16
C SER A 22 40.71 -2.58 30.70
N ALA A 23 41.98 -2.26 30.47
CA ALA A 23 42.64 -2.33 29.17
C ALA A 23 43.04 -3.77 28.83
N THR A 24 42.57 -4.28 27.68
CA THR A 24 43.29 -5.25 26.87
C THR A 24 42.88 -5.06 25.41
N THR A 25 43.88 -4.71 24.62
CA THR A 25 43.87 -4.61 23.17
C THR A 25 43.66 -5.99 22.52
N LEU A 26 43.07 -5.97 21.30
CA LEU A 26 43.07 -7.00 20.26
C LEU A 26 41.98 -8.08 20.35
N LEU A 27 40.81 -7.79 19.77
CA LEU A 27 39.98 -8.75 19.01
C LEU A 27 38.96 -7.98 18.15
N GLN A 28 39.47 -7.14 17.24
CA GLN A 28 38.74 -6.69 16.06
C GLN A 28 38.96 -7.72 14.95
N ALA A 29 38.03 -8.65 14.82
CA ALA A 29 37.79 -9.37 13.58
C ALA A 29 36.30 -9.75 13.52
N CYS A 30 35.67 -9.31 12.42
CA CYS A 30 34.34 -9.70 11.95
C CYS A 30 33.12 -9.01 12.60
N ALA A 31 32.88 -7.76 12.24
CA ALA A 31 31.57 -7.22 11.80
C ALA A 31 31.68 -5.68 11.72
N ASN A 32 32.14 -5.14 10.59
CA ASN A 32 31.28 -4.65 9.51
C ASN A 32 30.80 -3.19 9.73
N GLY A 33 31.66 -2.24 9.32
CA GLY A 33 31.29 -1.01 8.61
C GLY A 33 30.61 0.12 9.39
N GLU A 34 31.39 1.11 9.81
CA GLU A 34 30.93 2.46 10.14
C GLU A 34 30.39 3.19 8.90
N ALA A 35 29.31 3.96 9.08
CA ALA A 35 28.91 5.03 8.16
C ALA A 35 28.92 6.37 8.93
N PRO A 36 29.49 7.44 8.36
CA PRO A 36 29.59 8.75 9.01
C PRO A 36 28.26 9.49 9.01
N ALA A 37 28.13 10.40 9.97
CA ALA A 37 27.07 11.39 10.04
C ALA A 37 27.12 12.35 8.85
N GLU A 38 26.03 12.43 8.09
CA GLU A 38 25.72 13.56 7.21
C GLU A 38 24.43 14.21 7.70
N THR A 39 24.57 15.40 8.27
CA THR A 39 23.52 16.39 8.41
C THR A 39 23.02 16.77 7.02
N LYS A 40 21.84 16.27 6.65
CA LYS A 40 20.99 16.90 5.63
C LYS A 40 19.61 17.10 6.24
N SER A 41 19.33 18.35 6.60
CA SER A 41 17.98 18.85 6.84
C SER A 41 17.07 18.37 5.71
N SER A 42 16.16 17.47 6.03
CA SER A 42 15.05 17.12 5.15
C SER A 42 13.86 17.98 5.58
N PRO A 43 13.29 18.82 4.71
CA PRO A 43 12.08 19.54 5.03
C PRO A 43 10.97 18.52 5.27
N SER A 44 10.30 18.63 6.41
CA SER A 44 9.08 17.89 6.69
C SER A 44 8.12 18.03 5.51
N PRO A 45 7.59 16.93 4.94
CA PRO A 45 6.38 17.05 4.14
C PRO A 45 5.30 17.56 5.08
N LYS A 46 4.89 18.81 4.85
CA LYS A 46 3.59 19.33 5.28
C LYS A 46 2.56 18.23 5.04
N PRO A 47 1.69 17.88 6.00
CA PRO A 47 0.58 17.00 5.72
C PRO A 47 -0.15 17.59 4.52
N ALA A 48 -0.13 16.90 3.38
CA ALA A 48 -1.06 17.19 2.33
C ALA A 48 -2.44 17.09 2.97
N PRO A 49 -3.33 18.08 2.80
CA PRO A 49 -4.71 17.90 3.21
C PRO A 49 -5.19 16.62 2.57
N ALA A 50 -5.91 15.79 3.34
CA ALA A 50 -6.67 14.68 2.79
C ALA A 50 -7.40 15.23 1.57
N ALA A 51 -6.93 14.85 0.38
CA ALA A 51 -7.57 15.24 -0.85
C ALA A 51 -9.01 14.76 -0.69
N ALA A 52 -9.96 15.70 -0.74
CA ALA A 52 -11.31 15.33 -1.10
C ALA A 52 -11.16 14.46 -2.35
N GLU A 53 -11.51 13.18 -2.24
CA GLU A 53 -11.46 12.28 -3.39
C GLU A 53 -12.42 12.88 -4.42
N GLU A 54 -11.86 13.47 -5.46
CA GLU A 54 -12.63 13.94 -6.59
C GLU A 54 -13.25 12.71 -7.25
N VAL A 55 -14.57 12.58 -7.11
CA VAL A 55 -15.33 11.52 -7.76
C VAL A 55 -15.30 11.81 -9.26
N ALA A 56 -14.52 11.06 -10.03
CA ALA A 56 -14.49 11.25 -11.48
C ALA A 56 -15.87 10.93 -12.07
N GLU A 57 -16.45 11.86 -12.82
CA GLU A 57 -17.81 11.75 -13.35
C GLU A 57 -17.87 10.94 -14.65
N ASN A 58 -18.81 9.99 -14.72
CA ASN A 58 -19.27 9.27 -15.92
C ASN A 58 -18.14 8.79 -16.84
N ILE A 59 -17.24 7.98 -16.27
CA ILE A 59 -16.08 7.45 -16.97
C ILE A 59 -16.37 6.07 -17.54
N ASP A 60 -15.85 5.81 -18.75
CA ASP A 60 -15.63 4.44 -19.21
C ASP A 60 -14.39 3.88 -18.48
N CYS A 61 -14.54 2.71 -17.84
CA CYS A 61 -13.47 2.17 -17.01
C CYS A 61 -12.23 1.82 -17.82
N SER A 62 -12.38 1.40 -19.09
CA SER A 62 -11.28 1.01 -19.96
C SER A 62 -10.50 2.24 -20.44
N THR A 63 -11.20 3.30 -20.87
CA THR A 63 -10.58 4.59 -21.24
C THR A 63 -9.83 5.21 -20.07
N TYR A 64 -10.40 5.16 -18.85
CA TYR A 64 -9.71 5.65 -17.65
C TYR A 64 -8.40 4.88 -17.38
N ASN A 65 -8.31 3.63 -17.83
CA ASN A 65 -7.19 2.73 -17.58
C ASN A 65 -6.11 2.74 -18.68
N GLU A 66 -6.26 3.53 -19.76
CA GLU A 66 -5.32 3.56 -20.89
C GLU A 66 -3.87 3.89 -20.48
N ASN A 67 -3.72 4.68 -19.41
CA ASN A 67 -2.42 5.17 -18.93
C ASN A 67 -1.95 4.49 -17.65
N LEU A 68 -2.45 3.28 -17.35
CA LEU A 68 -1.95 2.50 -16.22
C LEU A 68 -0.45 2.20 -16.36
N SER A 69 0.26 2.29 -15.24
CA SER A 69 1.69 1.97 -15.24
C SER A 69 1.91 0.47 -15.49
N PRO A 70 3.10 0.05 -15.98
CA PRO A 70 3.42 -1.37 -16.10
C PRO A 70 3.27 -2.16 -14.79
N THR A 71 3.50 -1.50 -13.65
CA THR A 71 3.33 -2.10 -12.31
C THR A 71 1.85 -2.34 -11.99
N ASP A 72 0.97 -1.38 -12.32
CA ASP A 72 -0.48 -1.54 -12.13
C ASP A 72 -1.03 -2.65 -13.03
N LEU A 73 -0.60 -2.68 -14.30
CA LEU A 73 -0.97 -3.72 -15.26
C LEU A 73 -0.52 -5.11 -14.78
N LYS A 74 0.73 -5.25 -14.34
CA LYS A 74 1.27 -6.51 -13.81
C LYS A 74 0.52 -6.97 -12.56
N THR A 75 0.09 -6.04 -11.70
CA THR A 75 -0.72 -6.39 -10.53
C THR A 75 -2.06 -6.99 -10.95
N ARG A 76 -2.76 -6.33 -11.89
CA ARG A 76 -4.04 -6.80 -12.46
C ARG A 76 -3.89 -8.18 -13.11
N GLU A 77 -2.88 -8.36 -13.94
CA GLU A 77 -2.54 -9.65 -14.56
C GLU A 77 -2.28 -10.73 -13.51
N SER A 78 -1.46 -10.42 -12.50
CA SER A 78 -1.12 -11.39 -11.45
C SER A 78 -2.33 -11.86 -10.65
N LEU A 79 -3.34 -11.01 -10.50
CA LEU A 79 -4.60 -11.33 -9.82
C LEU A 79 -5.65 -11.92 -10.78
N GLY A 80 -5.36 -12.05 -12.07
CA GLY A 80 -6.30 -12.54 -13.07
C GLY A 80 -7.52 -11.64 -13.22
N TYR A 81 -7.30 -10.32 -13.22
CA TYR A 81 -8.37 -9.35 -13.43
C TYR A 81 -8.97 -9.50 -14.83
N ILE A 82 -10.29 -9.67 -14.90
CA ILE A 82 -11.08 -9.63 -16.14
C ILE A 82 -12.23 -8.63 -15.97
N GLU A 83 -12.54 -7.88 -17.02
CA GLU A 83 -13.53 -6.79 -16.96
C GLU A 83 -14.97 -7.27 -16.84
N GLN A 84 -15.24 -8.49 -17.33
CA GLN A 84 -16.52 -9.16 -17.21
C GLN A 84 -16.30 -10.51 -16.53
N SER A 85 -16.97 -10.74 -15.41
CA SER A 85 -16.87 -12.01 -14.70
C SER A 85 -17.43 -13.17 -15.53
N GLU A 86 -16.65 -14.24 -15.58
CA GLU A 86 -17.08 -15.56 -16.08
C GLU A 86 -17.45 -16.50 -14.92
N THR A 87 -17.28 -16.07 -13.67
CA THR A 87 -17.58 -16.86 -12.47
C THR A 87 -18.98 -16.53 -11.96
N ALA A 88 -19.87 -17.53 -11.95
CA ALA A 88 -21.25 -17.37 -11.49
C ALA A 88 -21.29 -16.75 -10.07
N ASP A 89 -22.16 -15.75 -9.92
CA ASP A 89 -22.41 -15.03 -8.67
C ASP A 89 -21.18 -14.36 -8.01
N GLN A 90 -20.07 -14.20 -8.73
CA GLN A 90 -18.88 -13.50 -8.23
C GLN A 90 -18.52 -12.36 -9.17
N ASN A 91 -18.53 -11.13 -8.67
CA ASN A 91 -18.05 -9.98 -9.40
C ASN A 91 -17.57 -8.88 -8.43
N CYS A 92 -17.05 -7.78 -8.95
CA CYS A 92 -16.57 -6.68 -8.14
C CYS A 92 -17.70 -6.04 -7.33
N SER A 93 -18.90 -5.89 -7.89
CA SER A 93 -20.03 -5.26 -7.18
C SER A 93 -20.36 -5.95 -5.84
N ASN A 94 -20.24 -7.28 -5.79
CA ASN A 94 -20.45 -8.10 -4.59
C ASN A 94 -19.15 -8.53 -3.87
N CYS A 95 -18.01 -7.97 -4.26
CA CYS A 95 -16.72 -8.20 -3.60
C CYS A 95 -16.49 -7.21 -2.44
N ARG A 96 -15.94 -7.69 -1.31
CA ARG A 96 -15.63 -6.85 -0.13
C ARG A 96 -14.61 -5.76 -0.38
N PHE A 97 -13.75 -5.92 -1.38
CA PHE A 97 -12.67 -4.97 -1.68
C PHE A 97 -13.10 -3.86 -2.64
N TYR A 98 -14.31 -3.95 -3.20
CA TYR A 98 -14.81 -2.99 -4.17
C TYR A 98 -15.47 -1.79 -3.49
N ASN A 99 -15.02 -0.60 -3.87
CA ASN A 99 -15.58 0.68 -3.46
C ASN A 99 -16.26 1.36 -4.67
N PRO A 100 -17.61 1.36 -4.73
CA PRO A 100 -18.33 2.01 -5.82
C PRO A 100 -18.30 3.54 -5.76
N ALA A 101 -17.92 4.16 -4.65
CA ALA A 101 -18.04 5.61 -4.46
C ALA A 101 -16.91 6.43 -5.10
N LYS A 102 -15.79 5.80 -5.49
CA LYS A 102 -14.62 6.52 -6.02
C LYS A 102 -14.84 7.06 -7.44
N PHE A 103 -15.73 6.44 -8.21
CA PHE A 103 -16.03 6.80 -9.59
C PHE A 103 -17.55 6.86 -9.76
N LYS A 104 -18.06 7.71 -10.65
CA LYS A 104 -19.50 7.67 -11.02
C LYS A 104 -19.71 6.67 -12.17
N GLY A 105 -20.93 6.13 -12.26
CA GLY A 105 -21.31 5.16 -13.30
C GLY A 105 -21.03 3.72 -12.87
N ASP A 106 -20.69 2.87 -13.84
CA ASP A 106 -20.46 1.42 -13.62
C ASP A 106 -19.04 1.10 -13.14
N CYS A 107 -18.22 2.13 -12.87
CA CYS A 107 -16.87 1.99 -12.35
C CYS A 107 -16.81 2.17 -10.84
N GLY A 108 -15.83 1.52 -10.22
CA GLY A 108 -15.45 1.72 -8.83
C GLY A 108 -13.95 1.49 -8.65
N ALA A 109 -13.51 1.47 -7.41
CA ALA A 109 -12.13 1.16 -7.05
C ALA A 109 -12.04 -0.22 -6.41
N CYS A 110 -10.88 -0.86 -6.49
CA CYS A 110 -10.57 -2.06 -5.72
C CYS A 110 -9.43 -1.74 -4.75
N GLN A 111 -9.56 -2.09 -3.48
CA GLN A 111 -8.52 -1.86 -2.46
C GLN A 111 -7.19 -2.56 -2.77
N LEU A 112 -7.20 -3.57 -3.64
CA LEU A 112 -6.00 -4.30 -4.08
C LEU A 112 -5.27 -3.63 -5.24
N PHE A 113 -5.91 -2.66 -5.91
CA PHE A 113 -5.31 -1.90 -6.99
C PHE A 113 -4.98 -0.49 -6.50
N ALA A 114 -3.71 -0.11 -6.61
CA ALA A 114 -3.27 1.23 -6.26
C ALA A 114 -3.92 2.28 -7.17
N ASN A 115 -4.05 1.97 -8.48
CA ASN A 115 -4.60 2.87 -9.49
C ASN A 115 -5.60 2.18 -10.43
N GLY A 116 -6.33 3.01 -11.16
CA GLY A 116 -7.28 2.61 -12.19
C GLY A 116 -8.69 2.37 -11.70
N ALA A 117 -9.63 2.43 -12.63
CA ALA A 117 -11.02 2.08 -12.44
C ALA A 117 -11.23 0.56 -12.55
N VAL A 118 -12.30 0.09 -11.92
CA VAL A 118 -12.72 -1.32 -11.89
C VAL A 118 -14.19 -1.37 -12.26
N ALA A 119 -14.53 -2.12 -13.30
CA ALA A 119 -15.93 -2.32 -13.67
C ALA A 119 -16.66 -3.10 -12.58
N SER A 120 -17.91 -2.73 -12.28
CA SER A 120 -18.74 -3.42 -11.28
C SER A 120 -18.94 -4.92 -11.61
N GLY A 121 -18.99 -5.25 -12.91
CA GLY A 121 -19.09 -6.62 -13.43
C GLY A 121 -17.78 -7.41 -13.48
N ALA A 122 -16.63 -6.80 -13.15
CA ALA A 122 -15.32 -7.42 -13.23
C ALA A 122 -15.10 -8.53 -12.19
N TRP A 123 -14.02 -9.29 -12.34
CA TRP A 123 -13.61 -10.31 -11.36
C TRP A 123 -12.09 -10.44 -11.30
N CYS A 124 -11.57 -10.90 -10.16
CA CYS A 124 -10.20 -11.36 -10.02
C CYS A 124 -10.14 -12.51 -9.00
N LYS A 125 -9.06 -13.28 -9.00
CA LYS A 125 -8.92 -14.49 -8.16
C LYS A 125 -8.91 -14.24 -6.65
N THR A 126 -8.77 -12.98 -6.23
CA THR A 126 -8.85 -12.55 -4.83
C THR A 126 -10.25 -12.04 -4.47
N TRP A 127 -11.26 -12.35 -5.28
CA TRP A 127 -12.65 -12.10 -4.92
C TRP A 127 -12.97 -12.69 -3.54
N ALA A 128 -13.68 -11.91 -2.74
CA ALA A 128 -14.19 -12.36 -1.46
C ALA A 128 -15.54 -11.71 -1.22
N VAL A 129 -16.51 -12.50 -0.78
CA VAL A 129 -17.88 -12.06 -0.54
C VAL A 129 -17.92 -10.82 0.36
N LYS A 130 -18.75 -9.85 -0.03
CA LYS A 130 -19.12 -8.70 0.80
C LYS A 130 -20.11 -9.16 1.86
N GLU A 131 -19.71 -9.07 3.13
CA GLU A 131 -20.62 -9.28 4.25
C GLU A 131 -21.61 -8.11 4.31
N GLY A 132 -22.89 -8.43 4.52
CA GLY A 132 -23.99 -7.46 4.61
C GLY A 132 -24.07 -6.72 5.93
#